data_AF-A0A821RKV3-F1
#
_entry.id   AF-A0A821RKV3-F1
#
_cell.length_a   1.000
_cell.length_b   1.000
_cell.length_c   1.000
_cell.angle_alpha   90.00
_cell.angle_beta   90.00
_cell.angle_gamma   90.00
#
_symmetry.space_group_name_H-M   'P 1'
#
loop_
_entity.id
_entity.type
_entity.pdbx_description
1 polymer ?
#
loop_
_entity_poly.entity_id
_entity_poly.type
_entity_poly.pdbx_seq_one_letter_code
_entity_poly.pdbx_strand_id
1 'polypeptide(L)'
;MSLGLCADYAQVATIRQQCKELMGLSLMPICEVEQQFKRIREISSSSLYDLLVYFERQWIKGSVPLSMWNSNDVDHRTNSISEAYNRRFSTRISKKHPNVWTFIKLIQSENVRLEHIIAQLSGGASSSKQSKNTTGFQKRFGTLKKRFNDNEINAKQLLKGLALLLGSHTKKENNTDKLSFLFFIVFYHMIE
;
A
#
# COMPACT_ATOMS: atom_id res chain seq x y z
N MET A 1 -29.15 -4.64 11.40
CA MET A 1 -29.53 -3.46 10.61
C MET A 1 -28.30 -3.01 9.82
N SER A 2 -28.08 -3.54 8.61
CA SER A 2 -26.89 -3.20 7.81
C SER A 2 -27.22 -2.03 6.88
N LEU A 3 -27.16 -0.81 7.41
CA LEU A 3 -27.29 0.40 6.60
C LEU A 3 -25.92 0.78 6.03
N GLY A 4 -25.88 1.07 4.73
CA GLY A 4 -24.71 1.63 4.04
C GLY A 4 -23.86 0.63 3.24
N LEU A 5 -22.76 1.16 2.69
CA LEU A 5 -21.85 0.49 1.75
C LEU A 5 -21.33 -0.88 2.23
N CYS A 6 -21.36 -1.16 3.53
CA CYS A 6 -20.88 -2.43 4.09
C CYS A 6 -21.68 -3.65 3.61
N ALA A 7 -23.01 -3.54 3.53
CA ALA A 7 -23.86 -4.63 3.05
C ALA A 7 -23.63 -4.88 1.56
N ASP A 8 -23.61 -3.79 0.80
CA ASP A 8 -23.40 -3.80 -0.64
C ASP A 8 -22.01 -4.28 -1.01
N TYR A 9 -20.97 -3.91 -0.26
CA TYR A 9 -19.64 -4.45 -0.42
C TYR A 9 -19.60 -5.96 -0.14
N ALA A 10 -20.37 -6.47 0.82
CA ALA A 10 -20.42 -7.90 1.12
C ALA A 10 -21.17 -8.72 0.05
N GLN A 11 -22.22 -8.15 -0.56
CA GLN A 11 -23.11 -8.89 -1.46
C GLN A 11 -22.88 -8.60 -2.95
N VAL A 12 -22.46 -7.38 -3.30
CA VAL A 12 -22.39 -6.91 -4.68
C VAL A 12 -20.95 -6.95 -5.19
N ALA A 13 -20.68 -7.86 -6.13
CA ALA A 13 -19.35 -8.06 -6.69
C ALA A 13 -18.81 -6.83 -7.44
N THR A 14 -19.67 -6.09 -8.14
CA THR A 14 -19.30 -4.88 -8.88
C THR A 14 -18.83 -3.77 -7.93
N ILE A 15 -19.52 -3.56 -6.81
CA ILE A 15 -19.13 -2.59 -5.78
C ILE A 15 -17.79 -2.96 -5.16
N ARG A 16 -17.56 -4.25 -4.83
CA ARG A 16 -16.23 -4.70 -4.37
C ARG A 16 -15.15 -4.41 -5.40
N GLN A 17 -15.43 -4.68 -6.67
CA GLN A 17 -14.47 -4.46 -7.72
C GLN A 17 -14.15 -2.97 -7.88
N GLN A 18 -15.15 -2.10 -7.82
CA GLN A 18 -14.96 -0.64 -7.87
C GLN A 18 -14.17 -0.12 -6.67
N CYS A 19 -14.45 -0.59 -5.45
CA CYS A 19 -13.62 -0.25 -4.28
C CYS A 19 -12.15 -0.69 -4.46
N LYS A 20 -11.91 -1.85 -5.07
CA LYS A 20 -10.55 -2.30 -5.38
C LYS A 20 -9.88 -1.51 -6.49
N GLU A 21 -10.65 -1.06 -7.49
CA GLU A 21 -10.16 -0.14 -8.51
C GLU A 21 -9.77 1.20 -7.87
N LEU A 22 -10.57 1.75 -6.95
CA LEU A 22 -10.18 2.97 -6.20
C LEU A 22 -8.86 2.80 -5.45
N MET A 23 -8.63 1.66 -4.78
CA MET A 23 -7.34 1.36 -4.15
C MET A 23 -6.19 1.26 -5.18
N GLY A 24 -6.48 0.69 -6.35
CA GLY A 24 -5.53 0.52 -7.45
C GLY A 24 -5.01 1.81 -8.05
N LEU A 25 -5.73 2.94 -7.87
CA LEU A 25 -5.29 4.26 -8.35
C LEU A 25 -3.94 4.69 -7.77
N SER A 26 -3.62 4.26 -6.54
CA SER A 26 -2.31 4.50 -5.91
C SER A 26 -1.13 3.86 -6.66
N LEU A 27 -1.40 2.87 -7.51
CA LEU A 27 -0.39 2.15 -8.27
C LEU A 27 -0.47 2.41 -9.78
N MET A 28 -1.32 3.35 -10.19
CA MET A 28 -1.44 3.76 -11.59
C MET A 28 -0.41 4.84 -11.96
N PRO A 29 0.01 4.92 -13.22
CA PRO A 29 0.69 6.10 -13.74
C PRO A 29 -0.09 7.37 -13.37
N ILE A 30 0.60 8.39 -12.84
CA ILE A 30 -0.04 9.60 -12.30
C ILE A 30 -0.95 10.26 -13.34
N CYS A 31 -0.52 10.32 -14.60
CA CYS A 31 -1.28 10.90 -15.71
C CYS A 31 -2.63 10.21 -15.98
N GLU A 32 -2.80 8.96 -15.56
CA GLU A 32 -4.01 8.16 -15.79
C GLU A 32 -4.99 8.20 -14.61
N VAL A 33 -4.55 8.64 -13.43
CA VAL A 33 -5.31 8.54 -12.17
C VAL A 33 -6.65 9.27 -12.27
N GLU A 34 -6.65 10.53 -12.69
CA GLU A 34 -7.87 11.35 -12.75
C GLU A 34 -8.87 10.81 -13.77
N GLN A 35 -8.38 10.42 -14.95
CA GLN A 35 -9.22 9.86 -16.01
C GLN A 35 -9.87 8.56 -15.56
N GLN A 36 -9.12 7.67 -14.92
CA GLN A 36 -9.67 6.42 -14.42
C GLN A 36 -10.61 6.61 -13.24
N PHE A 37 -10.32 7.57 -12.34
CA PHE A 37 -11.25 7.94 -11.27
C PHE A 37 -12.59 8.44 -11.84
N LYS A 38 -12.57 9.34 -12.82
CA LYS A 38 -13.77 9.83 -13.50
C LYS A 38 -14.57 8.69 -14.11
N ARG A 39 -13.89 7.76 -14.81
CA ARG A 39 -14.52 6.56 -15.37
C ARG A 39 -15.22 5.72 -14.31
N ILE A 40 -14.58 5.48 -13.15
CA ILE A 40 -15.20 4.73 -12.04
C ILE A 40 -16.46 5.45 -11.58
N ARG A 41 -16.38 6.76 -11.36
CA ARG A 41 -17.52 7.57 -10.89
C ARG A 41 -18.73 7.51 -11.82
N GLU A 42 -18.51 7.56 -13.12
CA GLU A 42 -19.57 7.51 -14.14
C GLU A 42 -20.32 6.18 -14.17
N ILE A 43 -19.61 5.07 -13.90
CA ILE A 43 -20.20 3.71 -13.93
C ILE A 43 -20.65 3.22 -12.55
N SER A 44 -20.46 4.01 -11.50
CA SER A 44 -20.78 3.62 -10.13
C SER A 44 -22.24 3.88 -9.78
N SER A 45 -22.81 2.98 -8.97
CA SER A 45 -24.17 3.14 -8.43
C SER A 45 -24.20 4.21 -7.33
N SER A 46 -25.41 4.67 -7.00
CA SER A 46 -25.65 5.62 -5.91
C SER A 46 -25.08 5.17 -4.57
N SER A 47 -24.98 3.87 -4.32
CA SER A 47 -24.39 3.30 -3.09
C SER A 47 -22.93 3.73 -2.86
N LEU A 48 -22.16 3.98 -3.93
CA LEU A 48 -20.77 4.44 -3.84
C LEU A 48 -20.63 5.97 -3.80
N TYR A 49 -21.71 6.72 -3.92
CA TYR A 49 -21.67 8.16 -4.15
C TYR A 49 -20.88 8.89 -3.06
N ASP A 50 -21.19 8.64 -1.78
CA ASP A 50 -20.53 9.32 -0.66
C ASP A 50 -19.04 9.00 -0.61
N LEU A 51 -18.66 7.73 -0.87
CA LEU A 51 -17.26 7.32 -0.94
C LEU A 51 -16.52 8.04 -2.08
N LEU A 52 -17.15 8.15 -3.26
CA LEU A 52 -16.56 8.80 -4.42
C LEU A 52 -16.41 10.31 -4.21
N VAL A 53 -17.39 10.97 -3.59
CA VAL A 53 -17.32 12.39 -3.23
C VAL A 53 -16.20 12.62 -2.22
N TYR A 54 -16.10 11.77 -1.19
CA TYR A 54 -14.99 11.81 -0.25
C TYR A 54 -13.64 11.62 -0.93
N PHE A 55 -13.51 10.58 -1.77
CA PHE A 55 -12.26 10.26 -2.44
C PHE A 55 -11.81 11.38 -3.38
N GLU A 56 -12.73 11.96 -4.15
CA GLU A 56 -12.44 13.10 -5.01
C GLU A 56 -11.91 14.28 -4.21
N ARG A 57 -12.59 14.63 -3.12
CA ARG A 57 -12.22 15.80 -2.30
C ARG A 57 -10.87 15.62 -1.61
N GLN A 58 -10.56 14.41 -1.15
CA GLN A 58 -9.35 14.16 -0.37
C GLN A 58 -8.14 13.81 -1.23
N TRP A 59 -8.31 12.97 -2.24
CA TRP A 59 -7.18 12.34 -2.95
C TRP A 59 -6.97 12.87 -4.36
N ILE A 60 -8.03 13.36 -5.01
CA ILE A 60 -7.94 13.91 -6.37
C ILE A 60 -7.75 15.42 -6.33
N LYS A 61 -8.59 16.12 -5.56
CA LYS A 61 -8.63 17.59 -5.46
C LYS A 61 -8.12 18.13 -4.12
N GLY A 62 -7.65 17.24 -3.24
CA GLY A 62 -7.20 17.61 -1.91
C GLY A 62 -5.88 18.38 -1.94
N SER A 63 -5.43 18.82 -0.76
CA SER A 63 -4.18 19.55 -0.60
C SER A 63 -2.93 18.68 -0.76
N VAL A 64 -3.07 17.35 -0.62
CA VAL A 64 -1.95 16.41 -0.78
C VAL A 64 -1.77 16.11 -2.27
N PRO A 65 -0.61 16.45 -2.87
CA PRO A 65 -0.36 16.21 -4.29
C PRO A 65 -0.42 14.71 -4.64
N LEU A 66 -0.90 14.39 -5.86
CA LEU A 66 -0.93 13.01 -6.37
C LEU A 66 0.43 12.32 -6.28
N SER A 67 1.51 13.03 -6.58
CA SER A 67 2.87 12.52 -6.53
C SER A 67 3.33 12.07 -5.14
N MET A 68 2.67 12.54 -4.07
CA MET A 68 3.05 12.22 -2.69
C MET A 68 2.44 10.90 -2.21
N TRP A 69 1.22 10.57 -2.63
CA TRP A 69 0.55 9.33 -2.23
C TRP A 69 0.60 8.23 -3.31
N ASN A 70 0.87 8.59 -4.56
CA ASN A 70 1.05 7.63 -5.63
C ASN A 70 2.37 6.86 -5.46
N SER A 71 2.29 5.54 -5.59
CA SER A 71 3.40 4.60 -5.40
C SER A 71 3.77 3.85 -6.69
N ASN A 72 3.37 4.34 -7.87
CA ASN A 72 3.63 3.66 -9.15
C ASN A 72 5.13 3.58 -9.48
N ASP A 73 5.90 4.61 -9.13
CA ASP A 73 7.33 4.74 -9.46
C ASP A 73 8.25 4.49 -8.27
N VAL A 74 7.69 4.03 -7.14
CA VAL A 74 8.46 3.73 -5.94
C VAL A 74 8.90 2.26 -5.98
N ASP A 75 10.18 2.02 -6.25
CA ASP A 75 10.78 0.68 -6.35
C ASP A 75 10.63 -0.15 -5.07
N HIS A 76 10.54 0.52 -3.93
CA HIS A 76 10.38 -0.08 -2.61
C HIS A 76 9.29 0.67 -1.85
N ARG A 77 8.25 -0.02 -1.37
CA ARG A 77 7.37 0.56 -0.35
C ARG A 77 8.24 1.00 0.84
N THR A 78 8.55 2.28 0.92
CA THR A 78 9.52 2.86 1.86
C THR A 78 9.09 2.62 3.30
N ASN A 79 7.77 2.54 3.55
CA ASN A 79 7.23 2.18 4.85
C ASN A 79 7.67 0.78 5.32
N SER A 80 7.93 -0.17 4.41
CA SER A 80 8.31 -1.53 4.78
C SER A 80 9.66 -1.59 5.48
N ILE A 81 10.59 -0.68 5.17
CA ILE A 81 11.93 -0.69 5.76
C ILE A 81 11.88 -0.08 7.16
N SER A 82 11.22 1.08 7.29
CA SER A 82 11.04 1.76 8.57
C SER A 82 10.18 0.94 9.53
N GLU A 83 9.08 0.33 9.06
CA GLU A 83 8.25 -0.58 9.86
C GLU A 83 9.02 -1.83 10.28
N ALA A 84 9.81 -2.43 9.38
CA ALA A 84 10.64 -3.57 9.72
C ALA A 84 11.72 -3.22 10.76
N TYR A 85 12.35 -2.05 10.63
CA TYR A 85 13.28 -1.52 11.61
C TYR A 85 12.60 -1.27 12.96
N ASN A 86 11.49 -0.53 12.98
CA ASN A 86 10.75 -0.19 14.20
C ASN A 86 10.24 -1.44 14.91
N ARG A 87 9.67 -2.41 14.17
CA ARG A 87 9.22 -3.68 14.73
C ARG A 87 10.38 -4.44 15.37
N ARG A 88 11.49 -4.58 14.66
CA ARG A 88 12.68 -5.27 15.14
C ARG A 88 13.28 -4.60 16.37
N PHE A 89 13.40 -3.27 16.34
CA PHE A 89 13.92 -2.47 17.43
C PHE A 89 13.01 -2.56 18.65
N SER A 90 11.69 -2.49 18.47
CA SER A 90 10.69 -2.72 19.53
C SER A 90 10.82 -4.12 20.15
N THR A 91 10.99 -5.16 19.32
CA THR A 91 11.28 -6.52 19.81
C THR A 91 12.57 -6.55 20.62
N ARG A 92 13.64 -5.87 20.19
CA ARG A 92 14.91 -5.81 20.93
C ARG A 92 14.79 -5.07 22.26
N ILE A 93 13.98 -4.02 22.33
CA ILE A 93 13.69 -3.31 23.58
C ILE A 93 12.97 -4.24 24.56
N SER A 94 12.04 -5.08 24.08
CA SER A 94 11.28 -6.07 24.88
C SER A 94 10.55 -5.48 26.11
N LYS A 95 10.47 -4.16 26.23
CA LYS A 95 9.88 -3.41 27.34
C LYS A 95 9.12 -2.21 26.78
N LYS A 96 7.93 -1.95 27.32
CA LYS A 96 7.11 -0.80 26.90
C LYS A 96 7.75 0.54 27.31
N HIS A 97 8.44 0.57 28.45
CA HIS A 97 9.10 1.76 28.99
C HIS A 97 10.51 1.41 29.50
N PRO A 98 11.52 1.31 28.61
CA PRO A 98 12.90 1.16 29.04
C PRO A 98 13.37 2.41 29.77
N ASN A 99 14.21 2.25 30.80
CA ASN A 99 14.90 3.42 31.36
C ASN A 99 15.92 3.97 30.33
N VAL A 100 16.26 5.24 30.48
CA VAL A 100 17.13 5.97 29.54
C VAL A 100 18.45 5.26 29.30
N TRP A 101 19.08 4.72 30.35
CA TRP A 101 20.35 3.99 30.21
C TRP A 101 20.23 2.70 29.40
N THR A 102 19.15 1.94 29.61
CA THR A 102 18.86 0.72 28.84
C THR A 102 18.60 1.07 27.39
N PHE A 103 17.88 2.16 27.14
CA PHE A 103 17.58 2.65 25.80
C PHE A 103 18.84 3.07 25.05
N ILE A 104 19.72 3.85 25.67
CA ILE A 104 21.01 4.28 25.07
C ILE A 104 21.86 3.07 24.69
N LYS A 105 22.00 2.08 25.60
CA LYS A 105 22.76 0.85 25.31
C LYS A 105 22.17 0.07 24.13
N LEU A 106 20.84 0.03 24.02
CA LEU A 106 20.18 -0.63 22.90
C LEU A 106 20.44 0.09 21.57
N ILE A 107 20.37 1.42 21.54
CA ILE A 107 20.72 2.21 20.35
C ILE A 107 22.15 1.94 19.91
N GLN A 108 23.11 1.99 20.85
CA GLN A 108 24.51 1.70 20.55
C GLN A 108 24.69 0.30 19.96
N SER A 109 24.02 -0.70 20.54
CA SER A 109 24.03 -2.07 20.03
C SER A 109 23.36 -2.24 18.66
N GLU A 110 22.41 -1.36 18.30
CA GLU A 110 21.78 -1.33 16.97
C GLU A 110 22.72 -0.70 15.96
N ASN A 111 23.43 0.35 16.34
CA ASN A 111 24.44 0.98 15.47
C ASN A 111 25.55 -0.01 15.11
N VAL A 112 26.15 -0.68 16.11
CA VAL A 112 27.21 -1.69 15.87
C VAL A 112 26.74 -2.79 14.93
N ARG A 113 25.47 -3.21 15.06
CA ARG A 113 24.89 -4.21 14.17
C ARG A 113 24.72 -3.68 12.74
N LEU A 114 24.26 -2.45 12.57
CA LEU A 114 24.10 -1.84 11.25
C LEU A 114 25.46 -1.72 10.55
N GLU A 115 26.50 -1.28 11.26
CA GLU A 115 27.88 -1.27 10.77
C GLU A 115 28.33 -2.65 10.30
N HIS A 116 28.05 -3.70 11.07
CA HIS A 116 28.37 -5.07 10.68
C HIS A 116 27.61 -5.51 9.42
N ILE A 117 26.32 -5.16 9.30
CA ILE A 117 25.53 -5.46 8.09
C ILE A 117 26.12 -4.72 6.88
N ILE A 118 26.47 -3.45 7.02
CA ILE A 118 27.09 -2.66 5.96
C ILE A 118 28.41 -3.30 5.53
N ALA A 119 29.29 -3.63 6.48
CA ALA A 119 30.56 -4.30 6.20
C ALA A 119 30.36 -5.65 5.48
N GLN A 120 29.37 -6.45 5.89
CA GLN A 120 29.03 -7.70 5.22
C GLN A 120 28.57 -7.46 3.78
N LEU A 121 27.68 -6.50 3.55
CA LEU A 121 27.19 -6.16 2.21
C LEU A 121 28.32 -5.62 1.32
N SER A 122 29.17 -4.74 1.85
CA SER A 122 30.37 -4.23 1.16
C SER A 122 31.36 -5.35 0.83
N GLY A 123 31.46 -6.38 1.67
CA GLY A 123 32.24 -7.60 1.43
C GLY A 123 31.60 -8.60 0.47
N GLY A 124 30.48 -8.26 -0.17
CA GLY A 124 29.80 -9.12 -1.16
C GLY A 124 28.82 -10.13 -0.56
N ALA A 125 28.50 -10.05 0.74
CA ALA A 125 27.44 -10.87 1.30
C ALA A 125 26.08 -10.48 0.69
N SER A 126 25.21 -11.47 0.49
CA SER A 126 23.86 -11.23 -0.02
C SER A 126 22.92 -10.77 1.10
N SER A 127 22.04 -9.81 0.80
CA SER A 127 20.97 -9.40 1.71
C SER A 127 19.98 -10.53 1.97
N SER A 128 19.29 -10.49 3.11
CA SER A 128 18.26 -11.49 3.43
C SER A 128 17.20 -11.57 2.33
N LYS A 129 16.83 -12.79 1.94
CA LYS A 129 15.80 -13.02 0.92
C LYS A 129 14.47 -12.41 1.34
N GLN A 130 13.87 -11.61 0.45
CA GLN A 130 12.51 -11.13 0.62
C GLN A 130 11.52 -12.30 0.65
N SER A 131 10.36 -12.08 1.29
CA SER A 131 9.32 -13.10 1.34
C SER A 131 8.82 -13.42 -0.07
N LYS A 132 8.48 -14.70 -0.31
CA LYS A 132 7.89 -15.14 -1.60
C LYS A 132 6.66 -14.33 -2.00
N ASN A 133 5.87 -13.87 -1.02
CA ASN A 133 4.67 -13.07 -1.27
C ASN A 133 5.03 -11.67 -1.78
N THR A 134 6.01 -11.01 -1.15
CA THR A 134 6.50 -9.68 -1.55
C THR A 134 7.10 -9.73 -2.95
N THR A 135 7.98 -10.70 -3.20
CA THR A 135 8.59 -10.90 -4.52
C THR A 135 7.54 -11.27 -5.57
N GLY A 136 6.53 -12.06 -5.20
CA GLY A 136 5.40 -12.40 -6.07
C GLY A 136 4.56 -11.19 -6.46
N PHE A 137 4.26 -10.30 -5.50
CA PHE A 137 3.59 -9.02 -5.76
C PHE A 137 4.38 -8.17 -6.74
N GLN A 138 5.65 -7.90 -6.42
CA GLN A 138 6.52 -7.04 -7.22
C GLN A 138 6.68 -7.58 -8.63
N LYS A 139 6.86 -8.90 -8.79
CA LYS A 139 6.95 -9.54 -10.10
C LYS A 139 5.67 -9.33 -10.92
N ARG A 140 4.50 -9.53 -10.31
CA ARG A 140 3.20 -9.35 -10.98
C ARG A 140 2.92 -7.87 -11.29
N PHE A 141 3.21 -6.98 -10.36
CA PHE A 141 3.09 -5.53 -10.54
C PHE A 141 3.98 -5.04 -11.69
N GLY A 142 5.27 -5.41 -11.67
CA GLY A 142 6.22 -5.09 -12.73
C GLY A 142 5.81 -5.68 -14.08
N THR A 143 5.23 -6.89 -14.09
CA THR A 143 4.67 -7.47 -15.33
C THR A 143 3.51 -6.62 -15.86
N LEU A 144 2.57 -6.21 -15.03
CA LEU A 144 1.46 -5.34 -15.46
C LEU A 144 1.96 -3.98 -15.96
N LYS A 145 2.91 -3.36 -15.25
CA LYS A 145 3.51 -2.09 -15.64
C LYS A 145 4.22 -2.19 -16.99
N LYS A 146 4.99 -3.26 -17.19
CA LYS A 146 5.67 -3.54 -18.48
C LYS A 146 4.65 -3.66 -19.61
N ARG A 147 3.61 -4.48 -19.45
CA ARG A 147 2.59 -4.69 -20.48
C ARG A 147 1.84 -3.40 -20.83
N PHE A 148 1.63 -2.52 -19.86
CA PHE A 148 1.04 -1.20 -20.11
C PHE A 148 1.99 -0.30 -20.91
N ASN A 149 3.27 -0.23 -20.52
CA ASN A 149 4.29 0.54 -21.24
C ASN A 149 4.51 0.03 -22.67
N ASP A 150 4.42 -1.28 -22.87
CA ASP A 150 4.52 -1.94 -24.17
C ASP A 150 3.22 -1.81 -25.01
N ASN A 151 2.21 -1.07 -24.52
CA ASN A 151 0.89 -0.88 -25.12
C ASN A 151 0.08 -2.17 -25.35
N GLU A 152 0.41 -3.27 -24.68
CA GLU A 152 -0.35 -4.52 -24.75
C GLU A 152 -1.69 -4.45 -24.01
N ILE A 153 -1.78 -3.56 -23.00
CA ILE A 153 -2.98 -3.33 -22.21
C ILE A 153 -3.24 -1.84 -22.07
N ASN A 154 -4.52 -1.45 -22.07
CA ASN A 154 -4.93 -0.06 -21.82
C ASN A 154 -5.07 0.24 -20.32
N ALA A 155 -5.24 1.52 -19.98
CA ALA A 155 -5.33 2.00 -18.60
C ALA A 155 -6.46 1.34 -17.78
N LYS A 156 -7.61 1.06 -18.41
CA LYS A 156 -8.72 0.34 -17.77
C LYS A 156 -8.35 -1.11 -17.45
N GLN A 157 -7.65 -1.79 -18.35
CA GLN A 157 -7.17 -3.16 -18.14
C GLN A 157 -6.08 -3.20 -17.08
N LEU A 158 -5.16 -2.23 -17.08
CA LEU A 158 -4.16 -2.07 -16.03
C LEU A 158 -4.82 -1.93 -14.66
N LEU A 159 -5.76 -0.99 -14.51
CA LEU A 159 -6.43 -0.74 -13.24
C LEU A 159 -7.15 -1.98 -12.69
N LYS A 160 -7.83 -2.73 -13.58
CA LYS A 160 -8.44 -4.02 -13.20
C LYS A 160 -7.40 -5.03 -12.72
N GLY A 161 -6.26 -5.11 -13.41
CA GLY A 161 -5.13 -5.96 -13.00
C GLY A 161 -4.59 -5.58 -11.61
N LEU A 162 -4.41 -4.28 -11.35
CA LEU A 162 -3.96 -3.75 -10.07
C LEU A 162 -4.97 -4.03 -8.95
N ALA A 163 -6.27 -3.85 -9.21
CA ALA A 163 -7.34 -4.15 -8.28
C ALA A 163 -7.36 -5.64 -7.86
N LEU A 164 -7.14 -6.54 -8.81
CA LEU A 164 -7.03 -7.98 -8.55
C LEU A 164 -5.77 -8.32 -7.75
N LEU A 165 -4.65 -7.68 -8.09
CA LEU A 165 -3.37 -7.87 -7.40
C LEU A 165 -3.50 -7.51 -5.91
N LEU A 166 -4.06 -6.33 -5.62
CA LEU A 166 -4.33 -5.87 -4.25
C LEU A 166 -5.30 -6.81 -3.51
N GLY A 167 -6.41 -7.19 -4.16
CA GLY A 167 -7.40 -8.08 -3.55
C GLY A 167 -6.91 -9.51 -3.27
N SER A 168 -5.82 -9.95 -3.90
CA SER A 168 -5.18 -11.25 -3.64
C SER A 168 -4.26 -11.21 -2.41
N HIS A 169 -3.62 -10.08 -2.13
CA HIS A 169 -2.80 -9.87 -0.94
C HIS A 169 -3.62 -9.77 0.35
N THR A 170 -4.85 -9.24 0.26
CA THR A 170 -5.76 -9.04 1.40
C THR A 170 -6.50 -10.31 1.83
N LYS A 171 -6.33 -11.47 1.16
CA LYS A 171 -7.07 -12.71 1.50
C LYS A 171 -6.61 -13.39 2.79
N LYS A 172 -5.49 -12.96 3.39
CA LYS A 172 -4.91 -13.58 4.60
C LYS A 172 -5.32 -12.95 5.93
N GLU A 173 -6.01 -11.80 5.93
CA GLU A 173 -6.46 -11.12 7.15
C GLU A 173 -7.99 -11.03 7.20
N ASN A 174 -8.54 -11.02 8.41
CA ASN A 174 -9.98 -11.17 8.68
C ASN A 174 -10.81 -10.05 8.03
N ASN A 175 -12.12 -10.28 7.84
CA ASN A 175 -12.99 -9.39 7.07
C ASN A 175 -13.07 -7.95 7.63
N THR A 176 -12.79 -7.75 8.93
CA THR A 176 -12.68 -6.46 9.61
C THR A 176 -11.38 -5.70 9.31
N ASP A 177 -10.30 -6.40 8.99
CA ASP A 177 -8.99 -5.82 8.65
C ASP A 177 -8.90 -5.37 7.17
N LYS A 178 -9.89 -5.75 6.35
CA LYS A 178 -9.91 -5.39 4.92
C LYS A 178 -10.28 -3.93 4.68
N LEU A 179 -11.02 -3.32 5.60
CA LEU A 179 -11.25 -1.88 5.62
C LEU A 179 -10.07 -1.15 6.28
N SER A 180 -9.37 -1.79 7.23
CA SER A 180 -8.17 -1.20 7.84
C SER A 180 -7.02 -1.06 6.85
N PHE A 181 -6.90 -1.92 5.83
CA PHE A 181 -5.91 -1.77 4.75
C PHE A 181 -6.24 -0.61 3.77
N LEU A 182 -7.54 -0.37 3.54
CA LEU A 182 -8.04 0.81 2.84
C LEU A 182 -7.76 2.07 3.66
N PHE A 183 -7.77 1.97 4.99
CA PHE A 183 -7.32 3.00 5.93
C PHE A 183 -5.78 3.10 6.02
N PHE A 184 -5.02 2.01 5.90
CA PHE A 184 -3.57 2.01 6.14
C PHE A 184 -2.79 2.70 5.01
N ILE A 185 -3.27 2.56 3.76
CA ILE A 185 -2.74 3.30 2.60
C ILE A 185 -3.20 4.78 2.62
N VAL A 186 -4.34 5.07 3.29
CA VAL A 186 -5.03 6.39 3.26
C VAL A 186 -4.72 7.26 4.49
N PHE A 187 -4.37 6.70 5.65
CA PHE A 187 -4.21 7.46 6.91
C PHE A 187 -2.78 7.49 7.46
N TYR A 188 -1.88 6.59 7.06
CA TYR A 188 -0.53 6.52 7.67
C TYR A 188 0.44 7.63 7.18
N HIS A 189 -0.01 8.58 6.35
CA HIS A 189 0.73 9.81 6.03
C HIS A 189 0.13 11.07 6.65
N MET A 190 -0.74 10.92 7.66
CA MET A 190 -1.37 12.04 8.36
C MET A 190 -1.04 12.10 9.86
N ILE A 191 -0.06 11.33 10.33
CA ILE A 191 0.56 11.47 11.66
C ILE A 191 2.08 11.42 11.49
N GLU A 192 2.63 12.50 10.95
CA GLU A 192 3.92 13.10 11.33
C GLU A 192 3.88 14.58 10.92
#